data_AF-G6ADI2-F1
#
_entry.id   AF-G6ADI2-F1
#
_cell.length_a   1.000
_cell.length_b   1.000
_cell.length_c   1.000
_cell.angle_alpha   90.00
_cell.angle_beta   90.00
_cell.angle_gamma   90.00
#
_symmetry.space_group_name_H-M   'P 1'
#
loop_
_entity.id
_entity.type
_entity.pdbx_description
1 polymer ?
#
loop_
_entity_poly.entity_id
_entity_poly.type
_entity_poly.pdbx_seq_one_letter_code
_entity_poly.pdbx_strand_id
1 'polypeptide(L)'
;MKTILLSMALALSSSAFATVNDNDTLIVESPRQVKIITNDSLQHIEVLGSKDNPSYRYVNTIQLVDSNYVSTSSINEKTWDFSIAGFNKSKSSNKKVEFAMRLAFGFNNAPGMPHEADLQPFKSWEIWWVIADWVYKPWRNNHAFSVGVGVDWRNYRITGDQRFVQNNRVVTFDAYPANSNPQFSRIKVFSVNFPLTYEYDGKYFGFSVGPVVNFNTYSSLKTRYKMDGHKIADESTGVRVNPVTIDFMCSVNIYGGPDFYVKYSPCDLLRNGYGPKFKTLSFGILLR
;
A
#
# COMPACT_ATOMS: atom_id res chain seq x y z
N MET A 1 19.28 36.65 -13.92
CA MET A 1 19.08 35.61 -12.89
C MET A 1 17.59 35.40 -12.73
N LYS A 2 17.05 34.28 -13.24
CA LYS A 2 15.63 33.91 -13.11
C LYS A 2 15.58 32.64 -12.27
N THR A 3 15.14 32.78 -11.02
CA THR A 3 14.94 31.69 -10.07
C THR A 3 13.59 31.02 -10.35
N ILE A 4 13.65 29.74 -10.70
CA ILE A 4 12.49 28.85 -10.79
C ILE A 4 12.22 28.35 -9.36
N LEU A 5 11.05 28.70 -8.81
CA LEU A 5 10.58 28.21 -7.52
C LEU A 5 9.42 27.24 -7.75
N LEU A 6 9.67 26.03 -7.27
CA LEU A 6 8.86 24.82 -7.34
C LEU A 6 7.66 24.95 -6.39
N SER A 7 6.44 24.86 -6.93
CA SER A 7 5.20 24.88 -6.18
C SER A 7 4.96 23.54 -5.48
N MET A 8 5.12 23.52 -4.16
CA MET A 8 4.74 22.41 -3.27
C MET A 8 3.54 22.87 -2.44
N ALA A 9 2.33 22.45 -2.81
CA ALA A 9 1.13 22.74 -2.05
C ALA A 9 1.04 21.79 -0.84
N LEU A 10 1.47 22.27 0.33
CA LEU A 10 1.02 21.71 1.62
C LEU A 10 -0.43 22.18 1.85
N ALA A 11 -1.35 21.23 1.94
CA ALA A 11 -2.68 21.48 2.46
C ALA A 11 -2.56 21.86 3.95
N LEU A 12 -2.82 23.12 4.27
CA LEU A 12 -3.07 23.59 5.62
C LEU A 12 -4.37 22.97 6.12
N SER A 13 -4.26 22.09 7.11
CA SER A 13 -5.37 21.63 7.92
C SER A 13 -5.90 22.81 8.75
N SER A 14 -6.94 23.47 8.26
CA SER A 14 -7.78 24.34 9.08
C SER A 14 -8.60 23.46 10.03
N SER A 15 -8.17 23.37 11.29
CA SER A 15 -9.00 22.86 12.38
C SER A 15 -10.12 23.87 12.64
N ALA A 16 -11.31 23.59 12.12
CA ALA A 16 -12.52 24.25 12.58
C ALA A 16 -12.82 23.74 14.00
N PHE A 17 -12.72 24.62 14.99
CA PHE A 17 -13.24 24.34 16.33
C PHE A 17 -14.76 24.21 16.23
N ALA A 18 -15.26 22.98 16.36
CA ALA A 18 -16.68 22.73 16.54
C ALA A 18 -17.06 23.11 17.97
N THR A 19 -17.87 24.15 18.12
CA THR A 19 -18.66 24.39 19.33
C THR A 19 -19.57 23.19 19.56
N VAL A 20 -19.35 22.48 20.67
CA VAL A 20 -20.26 21.45 21.16
C VAL A 20 -21.55 22.12 21.59
N ASN A 21 -22.66 21.76 20.96
CA ASN A 21 -24.00 22.13 21.39
C ASN A 21 -24.72 20.81 21.66
N ASP A 22 -24.89 20.49 22.95
CA ASP A 22 -25.56 19.28 23.44
C ASP A 22 -27.07 19.38 23.16
N ASN A 23 -27.49 19.01 21.96
CA ASN A 23 -28.88 18.65 21.68
C ASN A 23 -28.88 17.46 20.71
N ASP A 24 -29.13 16.26 21.23
CA ASP A 24 -29.33 15.00 20.48
C ASP A 24 -30.62 15.00 19.63
N THR A 25 -31.19 16.16 19.32
CA THR A 25 -32.47 16.31 18.62
C THR A 25 -32.28 16.97 17.26
N LEU A 26 -32.59 16.22 16.20
CA LEU A 26 -32.68 16.76 14.84
C LEU A 26 -34.11 17.26 14.58
N ILE A 27 -34.27 18.57 14.41
CA ILE A 27 -35.55 19.19 14.00
C ILE A 27 -35.48 19.48 12.50
N VAL A 28 -36.40 18.89 11.73
CA VAL A 28 -36.58 19.21 10.30
C VAL A 28 -37.91 19.93 10.12
N GLU A 29 -37.87 21.24 9.88
CA GLU A 29 -39.07 22.04 9.63
C GLU A 29 -39.59 21.85 8.20
N SER A 30 -40.91 21.69 8.06
CA SER A 30 -41.63 21.58 6.79
C SER A 30 -41.02 20.59 5.79
N PRO A 31 -40.83 19.31 6.16
CA PRO A 31 -40.33 18.31 5.23
C PRO A 31 -41.35 18.09 4.10
N ARG A 32 -40.84 17.92 2.88
CA ARG A 32 -41.66 17.59 1.72
C ARG A 32 -42.21 16.17 1.83
N GLN A 33 -41.42 15.25 2.37
CA GLN A 33 -41.82 13.86 2.55
C GLN A 33 -41.05 13.23 3.70
N VAL A 34 -41.74 12.45 4.52
CA VAL A 34 -41.16 11.59 5.55
C VAL A 34 -41.57 10.15 5.25
N LYS A 35 -40.61 9.24 5.17
CA LYS A 35 -40.83 7.81 4.97
C LYS A 35 -40.20 7.05 6.12
N ILE A 36 -41.02 6.27 6.82
CA ILE A 36 -40.58 5.40 7.90
C ILE A 36 -40.93 3.97 7.50
N ILE A 37 -39.93 3.08 7.49
CA ILE A 37 -40.11 1.66 7.24
C ILE A 37 -39.60 0.93 8.47
N THR A 38 -40.50 0.26 9.19
CA THR A 38 -40.15 -0.56 10.35
C THR A 38 -40.41 -2.03 10.02
N ASN A 39 -39.46 -2.88 10.33
CA ASN A 39 -39.54 -4.33 10.30
C ASN A 39 -39.00 -4.90 11.62
N ASP A 40 -39.14 -6.21 11.84
CA ASP A 40 -38.79 -6.90 13.09
C ASP A 40 -37.33 -6.69 13.53
N SER A 41 -36.43 -6.34 12.61
CA SER A 41 -34.99 -6.16 12.87
C SER A 41 -34.41 -4.83 12.42
N LEU A 42 -35.21 -3.94 11.82
CA LEU A 42 -34.73 -2.70 11.19
C LEU A 42 -35.77 -1.58 11.23
N GLN A 43 -35.33 -0.38 11.55
CA GLN A 43 -36.08 0.86 11.36
C GLN A 43 -35.31 1.79 10.43
N HIS A 44 -35.94 2.17 9.33
CA HIS A 44 -35.38 3.08 8.33
C HIS A 44 -36.21 4.36 8.27
N ILE A 45 -35.55 5.50 8.47
CA ILE A 45 -36.16 6.83 8.46
C ILE A 45 -35.51 7.63 7.34
N GLU A 46 -36.32 8.09 6.39
CA GLU A 46 -35.91 8.97 5.30
C GLU A 46 -36.75 10.24 5.33
N VAL A 47 -36.08 11.40 5.41
CA VAL A 47 -36.71 12.73 5.37
C VAL A 47 -36.18 13.50 4.16
N LEU A 48 -37.10 14.01 3.35
CA LEU A 48 -36.81 14.74 2.12
C LEU A 48 -37.37 16.16 2.19
N GLY A 49 -36.53 17.13 1.85
CA GLY A 49 -36.83 18.55 1.92
C GLY A 49 -36.78 19.09 3.35
N SER A 50 -36.41 20.36 3.48
CA SER A 50 -36.66 21.18 4.65
C SER A 50 -37.10 22.57 4.19
N LYS A 51 -37.67 23.36 5.09
CA LYS A 51 -38.09 24.75 4.87
C LYS A 51 -37.03 25.60 4.16
N ASP A 52 -35.77 25.46 4.58
CA ASP A 52 -34.65 26.25 4.06
C ASP A 52 -33.91 25.57 2.90
N ASN A 53 -34.12 24.26 2.69
CA ASN A 53 -33.44 23.50 1.65
C ASN A 53 -34.38 22.45 1.01
N PRO A 54 -34.99 22.77 -0.16
CA PRO A 54 -35.84 21.84 -0.89
C PRO A 54 -35.13 20.56 -1.36
N SER A 55 -33.80 20.57 -1.43
CA SER A 55 -32.96 19.42 -1.80
C SER A 55 -32.43 18.63 -0.59
N TYR A 56 -32.81 19.01 0.63
CA TYR A 56 -32.38 18.34 1.85
C TYR A 56 -32.76 16.85 1.83
N ARG A 57 -31.83 15.99 2.24
CA ARG A 57 -32.10 14.56 2.45
C ARG A 57 -31.39 14.07 3.69
N TYR A 58 -32.16 13.52 4.60
CA TYR A 58 -31.70 12.82 5.79
C TYR A 58 -32.10 11.36 5.71
N VAL A 59 -31.15 10.48 5.99
CA VAL A 59 -31.39 9.04 6.07
C VAL A 59 -30.77 8.51 7.35
N ASN A 60 -31.58 7.80 8.13
CA ASN A 60 -31.15 7.08 9.32
C ASN A 60 -31.63 5.64 9.24
N THR A 61 -30.74 4.69 9.54
CA THR A 61 -31.09 3.28 9.66
C THR A 61 -30.63 2.76 11.02
N ILE A 62 -31.59 2.24 11.78
CA ILE A 62 -31.40 1.65 13.10
C ILE A 62 -31.61 0.15 12.99
N GLN A 63 -30.63 -0.64 13.38
CA GLN A 63 -30.80 -2.08 13.50
C GLN A 63 -31.34 -2.42 14.89
N LEU A 64 -32.48 -3.10 14.93
CA LEU A 64 -33.14 -3.56 16.15
C LEU A 64 -32.64 -4.98 16.42
N VAL A 65 -31.58 -5.12 17.22
CA VAL A 65 -31.06 -6.40 17.72
C VAL A 65 -30.91 -6.32 19.24
N ASP A 66 -31.27 -7.41 19.94
CA ASP A 66 -31.52 -7.49 21.39
C ASP A 66 -30.37 -7.05 22.33
N SER A 67 -29.22 -6.59 21.84
CA SER A 67 -28.17 -6.06 22.72
C SER A 67 -27.13 -5.11 22.11
N ASN A 68 -27.19 -4.75 20.82
CA ASN A 68 -26.22 -3.83 20.22
C ASN A 68 -26.88 -2.89 19.19
N TYR A 69 -27.05 -1.62 19.56
CA TYR A 69 -27.54 -0.59 18.65
C TYR A 69 -26.43 -0.17 17.68
N VAL A 70 -26.58 -0.49 16.40
CA VAL A 70 -25.78 0.12 15.32
C VAL A 70 -26.68 1.12 14.61
N SER A 71 -26.36 2.41 14.75
CA SER A 71 -27.04 3.48 14.01
C SER A 71 -26.08 4.06 12.96
N THR A 72 -26.58 4.26 11.75
CA THR A 72 -25.88 5.01 10.70
C THR A 72 -26.75 6.18 10.27
N SER A 73 -26.20 7.39 10.30
CA SER A 73 -26.88 8.63 9.90
C SER A 73 -26.07 9.36 8.84
N SER A 74 -26.73 9.88 7.82
CA SER A 74 -26.10 10.73 6.79
C SER A 74 -26.99 11.93 6.43
N ILE A 75 -26.37 13.09 6.21
CA ILE A 75 -27.04 14.36 5.85
C ILE A 75 -26.36 14.90 4.58
N ASN A 76 -27.15 15.14 3.53
CA ASN A 76 -26.73 15.87 2.31
C ASN A 76 -25.46 15.38 1.58
N GLU A 77 -25.07 14.11 1.69
CA GLU A 77 -23.99 13.55 0.88
C GLU A 77 -24.53 12.66 -0.25
N LYS A 78 -23.92 12.80 -1.45
CA LYS A 78 -24.03 11.81 -2.52
C LYS A 78 -23.07 10.64 -2.23
N THR A 79 -23.40 9.89 -1.17
CA THR A 79 -22.95 8.53 -0.83
C THR A 79 -21.44 8.24 -0.95
N TRP A 80 -20.70 8.34 0.16
CA TRP A 80 -19.53 7.49 0.41
C TRP A 80 -19.99 6.21 1.11
N ASP A 81 -20.06 5.10 0.37
CA ASP A 81 -20.37 3.78 0.91
C ASP A 81 -19.06 3.10 1.34
N PHE A 82 -18.84 2.91 2.64
CA PHE A 82 -17.79 2.02 3.14
C PHE A 82 -18.41 0.68 3.51
N SER A 83 -18.01 -0.40 2.84
CA SER A 83 -18.37 -1.75 3.23
C SER A 83 -17.25 -2.39 4.05
N ILE A 84 -17.49 -2.64 5.33
CA ILE A 84 -16.73 -3.62 6.11
C ILE A 84 -17.49 -4.96 6.03
N ALA A 85 -16.78 -6.03 5.71
CA ALA A 85 -17.26 -7.41 5.81
C ALA A 85 -18.57 -7.76 5.07
N GLY A 86 -18.76 -7.29 3.83
CA GLY A 86 -19.63 -7.97 2.85
C GLY A 86 -21.16 -7.87 3.02
N PHE A 87 -21.68 -7.11 3.99
CA PHE A 87 -23.12 -6.94 4.19
C PHE A 87 -23.64 -5.56 3.72
N ASN A 88 -23.77 -5.37 2.40
CA ASN A 88 -24.92 -4.70 1.77
C ASN A 88 -24.78 -4.67 0.24
N LYS A 89 -25.86 -5.04 -0.47
CA LYS A 89 -25.97 -4.87 -1.93
C LYS A 89 -26.66 -3.54 -2.23
N SER A 90 -25.95 -2.62 -2.89
CA SER A 90 -26.55 -1.40 -3.47
C SER A 90 -26.99 -1.64 -4.93
N LYS A 91 -28.11 -1.02 -5.31
CA LYS A 91 -28.76 -1.12 -6.63
C LYS A 91 -28.00 -0.35 -7.71
N SER A 92 -27.65 -1.05 -8.78
CA SER A 92 -27.49 -0.58 -10.17
C SER A 92 -26.81 0.80 -10.37
N SER A 93 -25.50 0.87 -10.12
CA SER A 93 -24.60 1.78 -10.82
C SER A 93 -23.78 0.97 -11.83
N ASN A 94 -23.55 1.50 -13.04
CA ASN A 94 -22.73 0.85 -14.07
C ASN A 94 -21.24 0.71 -13.68
N LYS A 95 -20.85 1.31 -12.55
CA LYS A 95 -19.49 1.33 -12.00
C LYS A 95 -19.45 0.46 -10.76
N LYS A 96 -18.53 -0.50 -10.73
CA LYS A 96 -18.30 -1.37 -9.58
C LYS A 96 -16.98 -0.99 -8.93
N VAL A 97 -17.00 -0.83 -7.60
CA VAL A 97 -15.80 -0.79 -6.77
C VAL A 97 -15.72 -2.13 -6.05
N GLU A 98 -14.63 -2.84 -6.23
CA GLU A 98 -14.34 -4.09 -5.56
C GLU A 98 -13.17 -3.87 -4.59
N PHE A 99 -13.20 -4.58 -3.47
CA PHE A 99 -12.12 -4.58 -2.49
C PHE A 99 -11.37 -5.91 -2.58
N ALA A 100 -10.05 -5.86 -2.68
CA ALA A 100 -9.20 -7.03 -2.75
C ALA A 100 -7.99 -6.91 -1.82
N MET A 101 -7.40 -8.06 -1.50
CA MET A 101 -6.11 -8.18 -0.83
C MET A 101 -5.20 -8.98 -1.74
N ARG A 102 -3.93 -8.58 -1.88
CA ARG A 102 -2.99 -9.26 -2.78
C ARG A 102 -1.68 -9.53 -2.08
N LEU A 103 -1.19 -10.75 -2.16
CA LEU A 103 0.04 -11.17 -1.51
C LEU A 103 1.02 -11.72 -2.53
N ALA A 104 2.20 -11.16 -2.58
CA ALA A 104 3.27 -11.52 -3.48
C ALA A 104 4.47 -12.06 -2.71
N PHE A 105 5.06 -13.12 -3.24
CA PHE A 105 6.31 -13.71 -2.77
C PHE A 105 7.27 -13.79 -3.94
N GLY A 106 8.49 -13.28 -3.75
CA GLY A 106 9.44 -13.23 -4.85
C GLY A 106 10.89 -13.18 -4.41
N PHE A 107 11.72 -12.99 -5.42
CA PHE A 107 13.15 -12.81 -5.30
C PHE A 107 13.56 -11.44 -5.82
N ASN A 108 14.64 -10.92 -5.26
CA ASN A 108 15.18 -9.61 -5.54
C ASN A 108 16.52 -9.74 -6.26
N ASN A 109 16.70 -8.95 -7.30
CA ASN A 109 17.97 -8.69 -7.96
C ASN A 109 18.32 -7.20 -7.80
N ALA A 110 19.60 -6.86 -7.96
CA ALA A 110 20.12 -5.51 -7.76
C ALA A 110 20.92 -5.02 -8.99
N PRO A 111 20.24 -4.65 -10.10
CA PRO A 111 20.92 -4.17 -11.29
C PRO A 111 21.82 -2.96 -10.99
N GLY A 112 23.07 -3.01 -11.45
CA GLY A 112 24.06 -1.97 -11.22
C GLY A 112 24.85 -2.11 -9.91
N MET A 113 24.56 -3.11 -9.07
CA MET A 113 25.43 -3.40 -7.94
C MET A 113 26.80 -3.91 -8.43
N PRO A 114 27.93 -3.49 -7.82
CA PRO A 114 29.26 -3.97 -8.20
C PRO A 114 29.34 -5.50 -8.20
N HIS A 115 30.00 -6.06 -9.22
CA HIS A 115 30.09 -7.52 -9.38
C HIS A 115 30.80 -8.19 -8.20
N GLU A 116 31.78 -7.50 -7.60
CA GLU A 116 32.50 -7.93 -6.40
C GLU A 116 31.59 -8.19 -5.19
N ALA A 117 30.43 -7.54 -5.15
CA ALA A 117 29.49 -7.73 -4.06
C ALA A 117 28.81 -9.12 -4.11
N ASP A 118 28.84 -9.86 -5.22
CA ASP A 118 28.25 -11.20 -5.35
C ASP A 118 26.82 -11.31 -4.76
N LEU A 119 25.86 -10.62 -5.40
CA LEU A 119 24.44 -10.76 -5.05
C LEU A 119 23.95 -12.18 -5.36
N GLN A 120 23.12 -12.70 -4.46
CA GLN A 120 22.43 -13.97 -4.67
C GLN A 120 20.92 -13.73 -4.81
N PRO A 121 20.37 -13.63 -6.03
CA PRO A 121 18.94 -13.31 -6.22
C PRO A 121 18.01 -14.31 -5.52
N PHE A 122 18.25 -15.61 -5.67
CA PHE A 122 17.41 -16.64 -5.03
C PHE A 122 17.58 -16.77 -3.51
N LYS A 123 18.50 -16.01 -2.90
CA LYS A 123 18.63 -15.87 -1.45
C LYS A 123 18.19 -14.48 -0.95
N SER A 124 17.78 -13.62 -1.87
CA SER A 124 17.31 -12.25 -1.69
C SER A 124 15.80 -12.26 -1.92
N TRP A 125 14.99 -12.24 -0.87
CA TRP A 125 13.55 -12.46 -0.99
C TRP A 125 12.74 -11.16 -0.85
N GLU A 126 11.54 -11.16 -1.41
CA GLU A 126 10.50 -10.15 -1.24
C GLU A 126 9.23 -10.79 -0.69
N ILE A 127 8.61 -10.10 0.28
CA ILE A 127 7.22 -10.33 0.67
C ILE A 127 6.50 -9.01 0.49
N TRP A 128 5.57 -8.95 -0.46
CA TRP A 128 4.81 -7.75 -0.76
C TRP A 128 3.33 -8.02 -0.52
N TRP A 129 2.70 -7.25 0.36
CA TRP A 129 1.31 -7.42 0.71
C TRP A 129 0.54 -6.13 0.48
N VAL A 130 -0.33 -6.12 -0.51
CA VAL A 130 -1.35 -5.09 -0.70
C VAL A 130 -2.52 -5.44 0.21
N ILE A 131 -2.63 -4.70 1.32
CA ILE A 131 -3.58 -4.97 2.40
C ILE A 131 -4.98 -4.50 2.01
N ALA A 132 -5.06 -3.41 1.25
CA ALA A 132 -6.32 -2.84 0.78
C ALA A 132 -6.13 -2.41 -0.67
N ASP A 133 -6.88 -3.01 -1.59
CA ASP A 133 -6.84 -2.69 -3.02
C ASP A 133 -8.25 -2.35 -3.50
N TRP A 134 -8.46 -1.11 -3.94
CA TRP A 134 -9.73 -0.61 -4.44
C TRP A 134 -9.75 -0.67 -5.96
N VAL A 135 -10.41 -1.70 -6.48
CA VAL A 135 -10.53 -1.96 -7.91
C VAL A 135 -11.78 -1.26 -8.44
N TYR A 136 -11.57 -0.23 -9.26
CA TYR A 136 -12.62 0.50 -9.96
C TYR A 136 -12.76 0.00 -11.40
N LYS A 137 -13.96 -0.50 -11.74
CA LYS A 137 -14.33 -0.94 -13.09
C LYS A 137 -15.23 0.11 -13.76
N PRO A 138 -14.66 1.07 -14.52
CA PRO A 138 -15.45 2.14 -15.14
C PRO A 138 -16.38 1.66 -16.25
N TRP A 139 -16.08 0.52 -16.87
CA TRP A 139 -16.83 -0.04 -17.99
C TRP A 139 -17.32 -1.46 -17.68
N ARG A 140 -18.36 -1.92 -18.39
CA ARG A 140 -18.86 -3.32 -18.31
C ARG A 140 -18.01 -4.26 -19.17
N ASN A 141 -16.70 -4.09 -19.14
CA ASN A 141 -15.74 -4.90 -19.88
C ASN A 141 -14.64 -5.39 -18.92
N ASN A 142 -13.60 -5.98 -19.49
CA ASN A 142 -12.53 -6.63 -18.75
C ASN A 142 -11.48 -5.67 -18.19
N HIS A 143 -11.74 -4.35 -18.21
CA HIS A 143 -10.75 -3.34 -17.84
C HIS A 143 -11.07 -2.74 -16.48
N ALA A 144 -10.04 -2.57 -15.65
CA ALA A 144 -10.14 -1.96 -14.35
C ALA A 144 -8.95 -1.04 -14.05
N PHE A 145 -9.13 -0.14 -13.09
CA PHE A 145 -8.06 0.61 -12.45
C PHE A 145 -8.08 0.26 -10.97
N SER A 146 -6.91 0.04 -10.38
CA SER A 146 -6.79 -0.18 -8.94
C SER A 146 -5.91 0.86 -8.30
N VAL A 147 -6.26 1.20 -7.06
CA VAL A 147 -5.41 1.96 -6.15
C VAL A 147 -5.37 1.15 -4.86
N GLY A 148 -4.17 0.92 -4.32
CA GLY A 148 -4.03 0.14 -3.11
C GLY A 148 -3.11 0.78 -2.08
N VAL A 149 -3.09 0.16 -0.91
CA VAL A 149 -2.15 0.43 0.19
C VAL A 149 -1.60 -0.91 0.66
N GLY A 150 -0.28 -0.97 0.81
CA GLY A 150 0.42 -2.18 1.17
C GLY A 150 1.71 -1.95 1.92
N VAL A 151 2.35 -3.06 2.22
CA VAL A 151 3.64 -3.15 2.89
C VAL A 151 4.55 -4.08 2.13
N ASP A 152 5.84 -3.78 2.11
CA ASP A 152 6.83 -4.53 1.33
C ASP A 152 8.11 -4.73 2.14
N TRP A 153 8.48 -5.99 2.34
CA TRP A 153 9.74 -6.42 2.94
C TRP A 153 10.67 -6.95 1.85
N ARG A 154 11.74 -6.21 1.58
CA ARG A 154 12.78 -6.58 0.62
C ARG A 154 14.07 -6.93 1.33
N ASN A 155 14.69 -8.02 0.88
CA ASN A 155 16.03 -8.41 1.30
C ASN A 155 16.96 -8.57 0.11
N TYR A 156 18.15 -7.98 0.20
CA TYR A 156 19.24 -8.14 -0.78
C TYR A 156 20.44 -8.74 -0.06
N ARG A 157 20.79 -9.96 -0.43
CA ARG A 157 21.81 -10.77 0.22
C ARG A 157 23.00 -10.99 -0.71
N ILE A 158 24.18 -10.77 -0.13
CA ILE A 158 25.48 -11.01 -0.74
C ILE A 158 26.20 -12.16 -0.01
N THR A 159 26.99 -12.94 -0.75
CA THR A 159 27.74 -14.10 -0.20
C THR A 159 29.21 -14.14 -0.53
N GLY A 160 29.72 -13.18 -1.31
CA GLY A 160 31.14 -13.11 -1.63
C GLY A 160 32.02 -12.70 -0.45
N ASP A 161 33.26 -12.33 -0.77
CA ASP A 161 34.30 -11.96 0.20
C ASP A 161 34.15 -10.54 0.76
N GLN A 162 33.11 -9.82 0.33
CA GLN A 162 32.76 -8.49 0.81
C GLN A 162 31.48 -8.51 1.66
N ARG A 163 31.39 -7.57 2.60
CA ARG A 163 30.21 -7.32 3.44
C ARG A 163 29.77 -5.86 3.32
N PHE A 164 28.49 -5.62 3.57
CA PHE A 164 28.01 -4.26 3.81
C PHE A 164 28.51 -3.77 5.17
N VAL A 165 29.15 -2.60 5.17
CA VAL A 165 29.57 -1.90 6.39
C VAL A 165 28.97 -0.50 6.39
N GLN A 166 28.47 -0.07 7.54
CA GLN A 166 27.94 1.27 7.72
C GLN A 166 28.87 2.07 8.62
N ASN A 167 29.55 3.07 8.04
CA ASN A 167 30.42 4.00 8.73
C ASN A 167 29.84 5.41 8.60
N ASN A 168 29.60 6.11 9.71
CA ASN A 168 28.99 7.45 9.71
C ASN A 168 27.71 7.56 8.84
N ARG A 169 26.88 6.51 8.86
CA ARG A 169 25.64 6.35 8.06
C ARG A 169 25.83 6.17 6.55
N VAL A 170 27.07 6.09 6.06
CA VAL A 170 27.41 5.76 4.67
C VAL A 170 27.66 4.25 4.60
N VAL A 171 27.05 3.59 3.62
CA VAL A 171 27.22 2.17 3.35
C VAL A 171 28.30 1.96 2.30
N THR A 172 29.29 1.13 2.62
CA THR A 172 30.34 0.70 1.70
C THR A 172 30.46 -0.82 1.70
N PHE A 173 31.17 -1.35 0.71
CA PHE A 173 31.67 -2.71 0.75
C PHE A 173 33.02 -2.74 1.46
N ASP A 174 33.23 -3.73 2.32
CA ASP A 174 34.48 -3.95 3.03
C ASP A 174 34.75 -5.45 3.15
N ALA A 175 36.01 -5.83 3.36
CA ALA A 175 36.38 -7.20 3.60
C ALA A 175 35.83 -7.70 4.95
N TYR A 176 35.68 -9.01 5.07
CA TYR A 176 35.48 -9.63 6.37
C TYR A 176 36.78 -9.57 7.20
N PRO A 177 36.70 -9.64 8.54
CA PRO A 177 37.88 -9.72 9.39
C PRO A 177 38.80 -10.88 8.98
N ALA A 178 40.12 -10.72 9.16
CA ALA A 178 41.08 -11.78 8.87
C ALA A 178 40.76 -13.06 9.67
N ASN A 179 41.02 -14.22 9.07
CA ASN A 179 40.73 -15.55 9.63
C ASN A 179 39.24 -15.82 9.93
N SER A 180 38.33 -15.02 9.36
CA SER A 180 36.90 -15.31 9.43
C SER A 180 36.45 -16.20 8.26
N ASN A 181 35.34 -16.90 8.48
CA ASN A 181 34.63 -17.66 7.47
C ASN A 181 33.31 -16.93 7.15
N PRO A 182 33.23 -16.20 6.02
CA PRO A 182 32.04 -15.47 5.57
C PRO A 182 30.81 -16.39 5.43
N GLN A 183 29.63 -15.91 5.84
CA GLN A 183 28.37 -16.61 5.57
C GLN A 183 27.43 -15.82 4.69
N PHE A 184 27.20 -14.55 5.04
CA PHE A 184 26.50 -13.58 4.21
C PHE A 184 26.56 -12.18 4.83
N SER A 185 26.35 -11.19 3.98
CA SER A 185 25.88 -9.88 4.40
C SER A 185 24.59 -9.55 3.66
N ARG A 186 23.72 -8.73 4.24
CA ARG A 186 22.45 -8.36 3.61
C ARG A 186 21.99 -6.99 4.05
N ILE A 187 21.31 -6.30 3.14
CA ILE A 187 20.48 -5.14 3.45
C ILE A 187 19.01 -5.56 3.41
N LYS A 188 18.26 -5.16 4.44
CA LYS A 188 16.80 -5.31 4.51
C LYS A 188 16.17 -3.92 4.44
N VAL A 189 15.11 -3.78 3.66
CA VAL A 189 14.31 -2.57 3.57
C VAL A 189 12.85 -2.94 3.78
N PHE A 190 12.16 -2.14 4.58
CA PHE A 190 10.73 -2.20 4.78
C PHE A 190 10.10 -0.90 4.27
N SER A 191 9.00 -1.06 3.53
CA SER A 191 8.35 0.04 2.83
C SER A 191 6.85 -0.03 3.03
N VAL A 192 6.21 1.13 3.20
CA VAL A 192 4.76 1.29 2.98
C VAL A 192 4.59 1.69 1.52
N ASN A 193 3.67 1.05 0.81
CA ASN A 193 3.53 1.25 -0.63
C ASN A 193 2.09 1.54 -1.07
N PHE A 194 2.00 2.21 -2.21
CA PHE A 194 0.76 2.63 -2.84
C PHE A 194 0.80 2.24 -4.32
N PRO A 195 0.37 1.01 -4.67
CA PRO A 195 0.21 0.61 -6.07
C PRO A 195 -0.93 1.39 -6.73
N LEU A 196 -0.68 1.88 -7.94
CA LEU A 196 -1.71 2.38 -8.85
C LEU A 196 -1.61 1.58 -10.13
N THR A 197 -2.62 0.77 -10.44
CA THR A 197 -2.55 -0.19 -11.53
C THR A 197 -3.69 -0.02 -12.51
N TYR A 198 -3.40 -0.34 -13.77
CA TYR A 198 -4.39 -0.65 -14.77
C TYR A 198 -4.41 -2.16 -14.96
N GLU A 199 -5.60 -2.74 -15.11
CA GLU A 199 -5.82 -4.18 -15.15
C GLU A 199 -6.70 -4.56 -16.33
N TYR A 200 -6.39 -5.71 -16.92
CA TYR A 200 -7.18 -6.33 -17.95
C TYR A 200 -7.34 -7.82 -17.64
N ASP A 201 -8.57 -8.29 -17.48
CA ASP A 201 -8.88 -9.70 -17.20
C ASP A 201 -9.60 -10.36 -18.38
N GLY A 202 -8.82 -10.93 -19.30
CA GLY A 202 -9.36 -11.73 -20.40
C GLY A 202 -9.81 -13.12 -19.97
N LYS A 203 -10.47 -13.84 -20.90
CA LYS A 203 -10.98 -15.20 -20.66
C LYS A 203 -9.87 -16.22 -20.33
N TYR A 204 -8.70 -16.08 -20.94
CA TYR A 204 -7.60 -17.03 -20.84
C TYR A 204 -6.36 -16.45 -20.16
N PHE A 205 -6.15 -15.14 -20.29
CA PHE A 205 -5.04 -14.41 -19.70
C PHE A 205 -5.52 -13.03 -19.27
N GLY A 206 -4.84 -12.47 -18.28
CA GLY A 206 -4.95 -11.07 -17.94
C GLY A 206 -3.58 -10.47 -17.63
N PHE A 207 -3.57 -9.18 -17.38
CA PHE A 207 -2.39 -8.49 -16.88
C PHE A 207 -2.76 -7.29 -16.00
N SER A 208 -1.79 -6.86 -15.20
CA SER A 208 -1.83 -5.58 -14.50
C SER A 208 -0.52 -4.85 -14.73
N VAL A 209 -0.57 -3.53 -14.88
CA VAL A 209 0.62 -2.69 -15.02
C VAL A 209 0.40 -1.35 -14.34
N GLY A 210 1.43 -0.83 -13.70
CA GLY A 210 1.40 0.53 -13.17
C GLY A 210 2.50 0.84 -12.16
N PRO A 211 2.59 2.10 -11.73
CA PRO A 211 3.55 2.49 -10.72
C PRO A 211 3.17 1.98 -9.32
N VAL A 212 4.18 1.72 -8.50
CA VAL A 212 4.09 1.48 -7.07
C VAL A 212 4.93 2.52 -6.37
N VAL A 213 4.28 3.43 -5.65
CA VAL A 213 4.99 4.43 -4.85
C VAL A 213 5.38 3.80 -3.52
N ASN A 214 6.67 3.76 -3.19
CA ASN A 214 7.18 3.17 -1.96
C ASN A 214 7.75 4.25 -1.04
N PHE A 215 7.27 4.29 0.19
CA PHE A 215 7.87 5.02 1.29
C PHE A 215 8.74 4.05 2.10
N ASN A 216 10.06 4.16 1.96
CA ASN A 216 11.00 3.28 2.66
C ASN A 216 11.18 3.77 4.10
N THR A 217 10.48 3.15 5.03
CA THR A 217 10.36 3.60 6.43
C THR A 217 11.40 2.99 7.35
N TYR A 218 11.93 1.81 7.02
CA TYR A 218 12.94 1.14 7.83
C TYR A 218 13.96 0.40 6.99
N SER A 219 15.20 0.38 7.47
CA SER A 219 16.30 -0.30 6.81
C SER A 219 17.35 -0.78 7.82
N SER A 220 17.93 -1.95 7.55
CA SER A 220 19.02 -2.49 8.36
C SER A 220 20.02 -3.30 7.53
N LEU A 221 21.27 -3.33 7.99
CA LEU A 221 22.30 -4.25 7.55
C LEU A 221 22.43 -5.38 8.54
N LYS A 222 22.67 -6.58 8.03
CA LYS A 222 23.03 -7.73 8.86
C LYS A 222 24.13 -8.54 8.18
N THR A 223 25.24 -8.71 8.89
CA THR A 223 26.36 -9.55 8.45
C THR A 223 26.50 -10.73 9.40
N ARG A 224 26.75 -11.92 8.86
CA ARG A 224 27.08 -13.12 9.61
C ARG A 224 28.35 -13.76 9.08
N TYR A 225 29.22 -14.15 9.99
CA TYR A 225 30.46 -14.86 9.72
C TYR A 225 30.82 -15.73 10.92
N LYS A 226 31.76 -16.66 10.74
CA LYS A 226 32.36 -17.40 11.86
C LYS A 226 33.78 -16.92 12.10
N MET A 227 34.19 -16.84 13.36
CA MET A 227 35.56 -16.52 13.76
C MET A 227 35.88 -17.37 14.99
N ASP A 228 37.04 -18.03 15.01
CA ASP A 228 37.48 -18.90 16.11
C ASP A 228 36.43 -19.96 16.51
N GLY A 229 35.71 -20.51 15.52
CA GLY A 229 34.64 -21.49 15.74
C GLY A 229 33.29 -20.90 16.21
N HIS A 230 33.24 -19.62 16.59
CA HIS A 230 32.04 -18.93 17.05
C HIS A 230 31.30 -18.23 15.90
N LYS A 231 29.96 -18.22 15.95
CA LYS A 231 29.11 -17.47 15.01
C LYS A 231 28.98 -16.03 15.49
N ILE A 232 29.37 -15.08 14.66
CA ILE A 232 29.24 -13.64 14.92
C ILE A 232 28.15 -13.06 14.00
N ALA A 233 27.34 -12.14 14.54
CA ALA A 233 26.30 -11.45 13.80
C ALA A 233 26.35 -9.94 14.11
N ASP A 234 26.76 -9.16 13.12
CA ASP A 234 26.76 -7.70 13.19
C ASP A 234 25.44 -7.19 12.59
N GLU A 235 24.75 -6.30 13.31
CA GLU A 235 23.53 -5.67 12.83
C GLU A 235 23.61 -4.15 13.03
N SER A 236 23.27 -3.41 11.98
CA SER A 236 23.26 -1.94 12.00
C SER A 236 21.94 -1.47 11.42
N THR A 237 21.33 -0.47 12.04
CA THR A 237 20.03 0.08 11.63
C THR A 237 20.20 1.53 11.14
N GLY A 238 19.17 2.05 10.49
CA GLY A 238 19.16 3.45 10.03
C GLY A 238 20.02 3.69 8.79
N VAL A 239 20.12 2.68 7.92
CA VAL A 239 20.75 2.83 6.60
C VAL A 239 20.01 3.89 5.81
N ARG A 240 20.74 4.85 5.23
CA ARG A 240 20.14 5.94 4.45
C ARG A 240 19.68 5.45 3.08
N VAL A 241 18.51 4.83 3.03
CA VAL A 241 17.78 4.49 1.82
C VAL A 241 17.09 5.72 1.23
N ASN A 242 16.75 5.70 -0.06
CA ASN A 242 15.91 6.75 -0.63
C ASN A 242 14.54 6.71 0.04
N PRO A 243 14.04 7.83 0.60
CA PRO A 243 12.81 7.82 1.40
C PRO A 243 11.59 7.50 0.55
N VAL A 244 11.61 7.89 -0.73
CA VAL A 244 10.55 7.62 -1.70
C VAL A 244 11.16 7.03 -2.96
N THR A 245 10.61 5.92 -3.45
CA THR A 245 10.93 5.36 -4.77
C THR A 245 9.64 5.09 -5.54
N ILE A 246 9.73 5.08 -6.86
CA ILE A 246 8.63 4.71 -7.75
C ILE A 246 9.08 3.48 -8.51
N ASP A 247 8.37 2.38 -8.32
CA ASP A 247 8.67 1.13 -9.01
C ASP A 247 7.64 0.91 -10.12
N PHE A 248 8.05 0.38 -11.27
CA PHE A 248 7.15 -0.07 -12.32
C PHE A 248 6.81 -1.54 -12.10
N MET A 249 5.54 -1.82 -11.83
CA MET A 249 5.02 -3.17 -11.63
C MET A 249 4.29 -3.65 -12.88
N CYS A 250 4.51 -4.92 -13.22
CA CYS A 250 3.73 -5.67 -14.18
C CYS A 250 3.40 -7.04 -13.58
N SER A 251 2.17 -7.51 -13.76
CA SER A 251 1.78 -8.88 -13.44
C SER A 251 1.02 -9.51 -14.59
N VAL A 252 1.16 -10.83 -14.75
CA VAL A 252 0.40 -11.62 -15.72
C VAL A 252 -0.34 -12.71 -14.96
N ASN A 253 -1.65 -12.81 -15.21
CA ASN A 253 -2.50 -13.88 -14.71
C ASN A 253 -2.84 -14.85 -15.83
N ILE A 254 -2.68 -16.15 -15.54
CA ILE A 254 -2.98 -17.24 -16.48
C ILE A 254 -4.12 -18.05 -15.87
N TYR A 255 -5.22 -18.22 -16.63
CA TYR A 255 -6.37 -18.95 -16.12
C TYR A 255 -6.00 -20.40 -15.74
N GLY A 256 -6.22 -20.75 -14.47
CA GLY A 256 -5.88 -22.08 -13.92
C GLY A 256 -4.40 -22.29 -13.58
N GLY A 257 -3.56 -21.25 -13.66
CA GLY A 257 -2.15 -21.28 -13.28
C GLY A 257 -1.80 -20.25 -12.19
N PRO A 258 -0.53 -20.20 -11.75
CA PRO A 258 -0.05 -19.16 -10.85
C PRO A 258 0.06 -17.80 -11.58
N ASP A 259 -0.21 -16.71 -10.86
CA ASP A 259 0.05 -15.37 -11.36
C ASP A 259 1.51 -15.00 -11.08
N PHE A 260 2.13 -14.31 -12.04
CA PHE A 260 3.51 -13.85 -11.91
C PHE A 260 3.57 -12.33 -11.89
N TYR A 261 4.52 -11.78 -11.14
CA TYR A 261 4.80 -10.35 -11.15
C TYR A 261 6.28 -10.05 -11.33
N VAL A 262 6.53 -8.85 -11.85
CA VAL A 262 7.84 -8.22 -11.90
C VAL A 262 7.69 -6.77 -11.45
N LYS A 263 8.62 -6.28 -10.64
CA LYS A 263 8.67 -4.91 -10.13
C LYS A 263 10.08 -4.34 -10.32
N TYR A 264 10.21 -3.26 -11.07
CA TYR A 264 11.51 -2.62 -11.33
C TYR A 264 11.54 -1.18 -10.82
N SER A 265 12.51 -0.86 -9.96
CA SER A 265 12.74 0.50 -9.50
C SER A 265 13.91 1.14 -10.26
N PRO A 266 13.68 2.19 -11.08
CA PRO A 266 14.75 2.99 -11.66
C PRO A 266 15.42 3.92 -10.62
N CYS A 267 14.89 4.02 -9.40
CA CYS A 267 15.53 4.75 -8.31
C CYS A 267 16.68 3.94 -7.70
N ASP A 268 17.72 4.61 -7.21
CA ASP A 268 18.72 3.90 -6.40
C ASP A 268 18.09 3.44 -5.08
N LEU A 269 18.50 2.29 -4.53
CA LEU A 269 17.99 1.88 -3.21
C LEU A 269 18.52 2.81 -2.10
N LEU A 270 19.82 3.09 -2.16
CA LEU A 270 20.51 3.97 -1.22
C LEU A 270 20.41 5.42 -1.65
N ARG A 271 20.30 6.32 -0.67
CA ARG A 271 20.26 7.76 -0.91
C ARG A 271 21.60 8.21 -1.51
N ASN A 272 21.55 9.16 -2.44
CA ASN A 272 22.76 9.68 -3.08
C ASN A 272 23.77 10.18 -2.02
N GLY A 273 25.04 9.77 -2.16
CA GLY A 273 26.11 10.07 -1.20
C GLY A 273 26.16 9.16 0.04
N TYR A 274 25.25 8.20 0.18
CA TYR A 274 25.20 7.30 1.35
C TYR A 274 25.46 5.82 1.00
N GLY A 275 25.88 5.53 -0.23
CA GLY A 275 26.45 4.23 -0.57
C GLY A 275 26.41 3.92 -2.07
N PRO A 276 26.65 2.65 -2.46
CA PRO A 276 26.69 2.24 -3.85
C PRO A 276 25.35 2.48 -4.56
N LYS A 277 25.45 2.89 -5.83
CA LYS A 277 24.28 3.15 -6.68
C LYS A 277 23.86 1.87 -7.38
N PHE A 278 22.75 1.30 -6.95
CA PHE A 278 22.13 0.17 -7.61
C PHE A 278 20.61 0.28 -7.56
N LYS A 279 19.99 -0.27 -8.59
CA LYS A 279 18.54 -0.34 -8.79
C LYS A 279 17.99 -1.62 -8.17
N THR A 280 16.68 -1.72 -8.05
CA THR A 280 16.04 -2.94 -7.53
C THR A 280 15.13 -3.55 -8.59
N LEU A 281 15.24 -4.86 -8.74
CA LEU A 281 14.34 -5.65 -9.57
C LEU A 281 13.79 -6.77 -8.70
N SER A 282 12.50 -7.00 -8.77
CA SER A 282 11.86 -8.07 -8.03
C SER A 282 10.94 -8.87 -8.94
N PHE A 283 10.86 -10.17 -8.71
CA PHE A 283 10.03 -11.06 -9.53
C PHE A 283 9.58 -12.27 -8.71
N GLY A 284 8.39 -12.77 -9.00
CA GLY A 284 7.86 -13.91 -8.27
C GLY A 284 6.41 -14.20 -8.57
N ILE A 285 5.73 -14.79 -7.58
CA ILE A 285 4.33 -15.21 -7.67
C ILE A 285 3.47 -14.17 -6.94
N LEU A 286 2.34 -13.84 -7.56
CA LEU A 286 1.30 -13.01 -6.98
C LEU A 286 0.10 -13.91 -6.63
N LEU A 287 -0.52 -13.66 -5.49
CA LEU A 287 -1.76 -14.29 -5.04
C LEU A 287 -2.82 -13.19 -4.99
N ARG A 288 -3.87 -13.34 -5.79
CA ARG A 288 -5.01 -12.44 -5.88
C ARG A 288 -6.25 -13.03 -5.24
#